data_AF-A0A484ZDV2-F1
#
_entry.id   AF-A0A484ZDV2-F1
#
_cell.length_a   1.000
_cell.length_b   1.000
_cell.length_c   1.000
_cell.angle_alpha   90.00
_cell.angle_beta   90.00
_cell.angle_gamma   90.00
#
_symmetry.space_group_name_H-M   'P 1'
#
loop_
_entity.id
_entity.type
_entity.pdbx_description
1 polymer ?
#
loop_
_entity_poly.entity_id
_entity_poly.type
_entity_poly.pdbx_seq_one_letter_code
_entity_poly.pdbx_strand_id
1 'polypeptide(L)'
;MGIQGATEIVYNPSYDYLYKEETRSDLQGFEKGKLTKLGAISVDTGIFTGRSPKDKYIVRDDTSRDTVWWADQGKGKNDNKPITPAIWADLKKIGRNQLSGKRLFVVDAYCGANADTQLKVRFITEVAWQAHFVKNMFIRPTR
;
A
#
# COMPACT_ATOMS: atom_id res chain seq x y z
N MET A 1 14.18 3.21 3.85
CA MET A 1 13.28 2.21 3.23
C MET A 1 14.03 1.03 2.62
N GLY A 2 15.28 1.18 2.21
CA GLY A 2 16.09 0.05 1.71
C GLY A 2 15.78 -0.38 0.27
N ILE A 3 14.91 0.37 -0.42
CA ILE A 3 14.69 0.29 -1.86
C ILE A 3 15.86 1.04 -2.53
N GLN A 4 16.47 0.43 -3.55
CA GLN A 4 17.64 0.97 -4.24
C GLN A 4 17.45 0.96 -5.75
N GLY A 5 18.13 1.89 -6.44
CA GLY A 5 18.20 1.91 -7.90
C GLY A 5 16.85 2.09 -8.59
N ALA A 6 15.90 2.84 -8.01
CA ALA A 6 14.66 3.17 -8.71
C ALA A 6 14.99 3.87 -10.04
N THR A 7 14.43 3.36 -11.14
CA THR A 7 14.73 3.87 -12.49
C THR A 7 14.00 5.17 -12.77
N GLU A 8 12.83 5.36 -12.16
CA GLU A 8 12.01 6.57 -12.23
C GLU A 8 11.13 6.66 -10.98
N ILE A 9 10.90 7.88 -10.50
CA ILE A 9 9.99 8.16 -9.39
C ILE A 9 8.88 9.09 -9.90
N VAL A 10 7.66 8.57 -9.92
CA VAL A 10 6.43 9.33 -10.19
C VAL A 10 5.84 9.78 -8.85
N TYR A 11 6.11 11.02 -8.47
CA TYR A 11 5.69 11.57 -7.18
C TYR A 11 4.36 12.32 -7.27
N ASN A 12 3.42 12.00 -6.37
CA ASN A 12 2.07 12.57 -6.27
C ASN A 12 1.36 12.75 -7.63
N PRO A 13 1.26 11.68 -8.46
CA PRO A 13 0.70 11.79 -9.81
C PRO A 13 -0.71 12.38 -9.81
N SER A 14 -1.02 13.17 -10.84
CA SER A 14 -2.37 13.70 -11.07
C SER A 14 -3.32 12.59 -11.51
N TYR A 15 -4.63 12.85 -11.45
CA TYR A 15 -5.63 11.91 -11.97
C TYR A 15 -5.47 11.68 -13.48
N ASP A 16 -5.19 12.73 -14.25
CA ASP A 16 -4.96 12.60 -15.70
C ASP A 16 -3.72 11.74 -16.02
N TYR A 17 -2.67 11.85 -15.20
CA TYR A 17 -1.49 11.01 -15.34
C TYR A 17 -1.81 9.55 -15.04
N LEU A 18 -2.49 9.28 -13.91
CA LEU A 18 -2.91 7.94 -13.52
C LEU A 18 -3.84 7.30 -14.55
N TYR A 19 -4.78 8.06 -15.10
CA TYR A 19 -5.67 7.60 -16.16
C TYR A 19 -4.89 7.13 -17.40
N LYS A 20 -3.88 7.89 -17.83
CA LYS A 20 -3.01 7.50 -18.94
C LYS A 20 -2.20 6.25 -18.60
N GLU A 21 -1.65 6.16 -17.39
CA GLU A 21 -0.90 5.00 -16.94
C GLU A 21 -1.76 3.74 -16.91
N GLU A 22 -2.99 3.81 -16.41
CA GLU A 22 -3.89 2.66 -16.25
C GLU A 22 -4.49 2.17 -17.56
N THR A 23 -4.47 2.99 -18.62
CA THR A 23 -5.00 2.67 -19.95
C THR A 23 -3.92 2.24 -20.95
N ARG A 24 -2.67 2.14 -20.50
CA ARG A 24 -1.54 1.66 -21.31
C ARG A 24 -1.78 0.27 -21.87
N SER A 25 -1.48 0.09 -23.15
CA SER A 25 -1.71 -1.17 -23.87
C SER A 25 -0.72 -2.29 -23.51
N ASP A 26 0.44 -1.94 -22.94
CA ASP A 26 1.50 -2.88 -22.58
C ASP A 26 1.32 -3.52 -21.20
N LEU A 27 0.36 -3.05 -20.38
CA LEU A 27 0.06 -3.62 -19.07
C LEU A 27 -0.43 -5.07 -19.15
N GLN A 28 0.08 -5.91 -18.25
CA GLN A 28 -0.23 -7.35 -18.20
C GLN A 28 -0.84 -7.74 -16.84
N GLY A 29 -1.50 -8.89 -16.82
CA GLY A 29 -2.05 -9.47 -15.59
C GLY A 29 -2.96 -8.50 -14.83
N PHE A 30 -2.74 -8.41 -13.51
CA PHE A 30 -3.56 -7.59 -12.60
C PHE A 30 -3.20 -6.10 -12.61
N GLU A 31 -2.22 -5.68 -13.40
CA GLU A 31 -1.89 -4.26 -13.58
C GLU A 31 -2.87 -3.58 -14.55
N LYS A 32 -3.49 -4.36 -15.43
CA LYS A 32 -4.32 -3.86 -16.53
C LYS A 32 -5.62 -3.23 -16.05
N GLY A 33 -5.80 -1.95 -16.37
CA GLY A 33 -7.09 -1.26 -16.28
C GLY A 33 -7.94 -1.45 -17.54
N LYS A 34 -9.26 -1.41 -17.39
CA LYS A 34 -10.23 -1.38 -18.49
C LYS A 34 -11.13 -0.15 -18.34
N LEU A 35 -11.18 0.69 -19.38
CA LEU A 35 -12.11 1.80 -19.43
C LEU A 35 -13.54 1.29 -19.58
N THR A 36 -14.41 1.66 -18.65
CA THR A 36 -15.83 1.33 -18.68
C THR A 36 -16.63 2.35 -19.49
N LYS A 37 -17.88 2.01 -19.83
CA LYS A 37 -18.80 2.94 -20.50
C LYS A 37 -19.12 4.20 -19.69
N LEU A 38 -18.84 4.18 -18.38
CA LEU A 38 -19.05 5.32 -17.47
C LEU A 38 -17.84 6.26 -17.40
N GLY A 39 -16.75 5.95 -18.12
CA GLY A 39 -15.50 6.73 -18.06
C GLY A 39 -14.59 6.37 -16.88
N ALA A 40 -15.02 5.50 -15.97
CA ALA A 40 -14.18 4.99 -14.89
C ALA A 40 -13.30 3.83 -15.36
N ILE A 41 -12.09 3.72 -14.79
CA ILE A 41 -11.21 2.56 -14.97
C ILE A 41 -11.63 1.45 -13.99
N SER A 42 -11.78 0.23 -14.51
CA SER A 42 -12.01 -0.99 -13.73
C SER A 42 -10.76 -1.86 -13.75
N VAL A 43 -10.40 -2.44 -12.61
CA VAL A 43 -9.27 -3.37 -12.46
C VAL A 43 -9.75 -4.71 -11.88
N ASP A 44 -8.94 -5.75 -12.03
CA ASP A 44 -9.17 -7.09 -11.48
C ASP A 44 -8.06 -7.41 -10.46
N THR A 45 -8.45 -7.81 -9.25
CA THR A 45 -7.52 -8.16 -8.16
C THR A 45 -7.29 -9.67 -8.03
N GLY A 46 -7.79 -10.45 -8.99
CA GLY A 46 -7.69 -11.90 -9.03
C GLY A 46 -8.46 -12.55 -7.88
N ILE A 47 -7.82 -13.51 -7.20
CA ILE A 47 -8.46 -14.23 -6.09
C ILE A 47 -8.63 -13.36 -4.84
N PHE A 48 -7.92 -12.23 -4.73
CA PHE A 48 -7.95 -11.35 -3.57
C PHE A 48 -9.08 -10.32 -3.71
N THR A 49 -10.32 -10.80 -3.61
CA THR A 49 -11.55 -9.99 -3.72
C THR A 49 -12.01 -9.37 -2.39
N GLY A 50 -11.19 -9.52 -1.34
CA GLY A 50 -11.48 -9.02 0.00
C GLY A 50 -10.25 -9.02 0.89
N ARG A 51 -10.47 -8.76 2.19
CA ARG A 51 -9.39 -8.78 3.19
C ARG A 51 -8.97 -10.22 3.51
N SER A 52 -7.68 -10.42 3.82
CA SER A 52 -7.13 -11.69 4.32
C SER A 52 -6.78 -11.58 5.82
N PRO A 53 -7.75 -11.64 6.75
CA PRO A 53 -7.49 -11.48 8.18
C PRO A 53 -6.52 -12.52 8.74
N LYS A 54 -6.51 -13.73 8.16
CA LYS A 54 -5.57 -14.81 8.52
C LYS A 54 -4.11 -14.51 8.18
N ASP A 55 -3.85 -13.50 7.34
CA ASP A 55 -2.51 -13.08 6.95
C ASP A 55 -2.09 -11.72 7.55
N LYS A 56 -2.88 -11.18 8.49
CA LYS A 56 -2.53 -9.98 9.25
C LYS A 56 -1.58 -10.32 10.40
N TYR A 57 -0.42 -9.65 10.45
CA TYR A 57 0.56 -9.77 11.52
C TYR A 57 1.02 -8.40 12.01
N ILE A 58 1.43 -8.33 13.28
CA ILE A 58 2.02 -7.14 13.91
C ILE A 58 3.31 -7.58 14.59
N VAL A 59 4.39 -6.80 14.44
CA VAL A 59 5.66 -7.09 15.11
C VAL A 59 5.49 -6.90 16.60
N ARG A 60 5.85 -7.91 17.39
CA ARG A 60 5.91 -7.81 18.85
C ARG A 60 7.34 -7.44 19.26
N ASP A 61 7.53 -6.17 19.59
CA ASP A 61 8.76 -5.55 20.07
C ASP A 61 8.47 -4.68 21.31
N ASP A 62 9.46 -3.95 21.83
CA ASP A 62 9.31 -3.15 23.05
C ASP A 62 8.26 -2.03 22.92
N THR A 63 7.90 -1.62 21.70
CA THR A 63 6.87 -0.59 21.47
C THR A 63 5.47 -1.17 21.56
N SER A 64 5.26 -2.37 21.03
CA SER A 64 3.93 -2.97 20.87
C SER A 64 3.58 -3.99 21.95
N ARG A 65 4.59 -4.57 22.62
CA ARG A 65 4.44 -5.73 23.53
C ARG A 65 3.33 -5.56 24.55
N ASP A 66 3.28 -4.41 25.22
CA ASP A 66 2.40 -4.20 26.36
C ASP A 66 1.14 -3.39 26.03
N THR A 67 0.99 -2.92 24.78
CA THR A 67 -0.07 -1.98 24.38
C THR A 67 -1.01 -2.54 23.30
N VAL A 68 -0.53 -3.47 22.47
CA VAL A 68 -1.37 -4.09 21.43
C VAL A 68 -2.25 -5.19 22.05
N TRP A 69 -3.53 -5.22 21.66
CA TRP A 69 -4.43 -6.31 22.01
C TRP A 69 -4.08 -7.56 21.18
N TRP A 70 -3.22 -8.43 21.70
CA TRP A 70 -2.69 -9.58 20.97
C TRP A 70 -3.72 -10.71 20.78
N ALA A 71 -3.60 -11.46 19.67
CA ALA A 71 -4.45 -12.61 19.38
C ALA A 71 -4.10 -13.87 20.19
N ASP A 72 -2.85 -13.96 20.68
CA ASP A 72 -2.35 -15.06 21.51
C ASP A 72 -2.43 -14.76 23.01
N GLN A 73 -3.08 -13.66 23.40
CA GLN A 73 -3.25 -13.25 24.80
C GLN A 73 -4.71 -12.87 25.10
N GLY A 74 -5.13 -13.16 26.35
CA GLY A 74 -6.46 -12.80 26.83
C GLY A 74 -7.58 -13.72 26.35
N LYS A 75 -8.84 -13.30 26.56
CA LYS A 75 -10.05 -14.10 26.29
C LYS A 75 -10.73 -13.77 24.96
N GLY A 76 -10.33 -12.69 24.29
CA GLY A 76 -11.05 -12.16 23.14
C GLY A 76 -10.41 -12.57 21.80
N LYS A 77 -11.23 -13.03 20.86
CA LYS A 77 -10.79 -13.45 19.51
C LYS A 77 -10.55 -12.21 18.63
N ASN A 78 -9.35 -12.09 18.08
CA ASN A 78 -8.97 -11.01 17.16
C ASN A 78 -7.86 -11.49 16.19
N ASP A 79 -7.47 -10.63 15.24
CA ASP A 79 -6.53 -10.96 14.16
C ASP A 79 -5.09 -10.44 14.38
N ASN A 80 -4.78 -9.84 15.54
CA ASN A 80 -3.49 -9.23 15.85
C ASN A 80 -2.43 -10.31 16.21
N LYS A 81 -2.05 -11.11 15.22
CA LYS A 81 -1.07 -12.20 15.36
C LYS A 81 0.34 -11.63 15.50
N PRO A 82 1.12 -12.00 16.54
CA PRO A 82 2.47 -11.50 16.71
C PRO A 82 3.45 -12.17 15.73
N ILE A 83 4.42 -11.40 15.24
CA ILE A 83 5.65 -11.91 14.60
C ILE A 83 6.88 -11.32 15.26
N THR A 84 8.02 -11.98 15.09
CA THR A 84 9.30 -11.49 15.61
C THR A 84 9.91 -10.42 14.69
N PRO A 85 10.81 -9.55 15.22
CA PRO A 85 11.56 -8.61 14.39
C PRO A 85 12.39 -9.29 13.28
N ALA A 86 12.87 -10.52 13.51
CA ALA A 86 13.59 -11.31 12.51
C ALA A 86 12.72 -11.69 11.32
N ILE A 87 11.51 -12.22 11.57
CA ILE A 87 10.53 -12.53 10.51
C ILE A 87 10.18 -11.26 9.72
N TRP A 88 9.99 -10.13 10.42
CA TRP A 88 9.75 -8.84 9.76
C TRP A 88 10.92 -8.41 8.87
N ALA A 89 12.16 -8.60 9.30
CA ALA A 89 13.33 -8.26 8.50
C ALA A 89 13.35 -9.03 7.17
N ASP A 90 12.99 -10.32 7.20
CA ASP A 90 12.88 -11.16 6.00
C ASP A 90 11.74 -10.70 5.07
N LEU A 91 10.55 -10.45 5.62
CA LEU A 91 9.40 -9.94 4.86
C LEU A 91 9.70 -8.57 4.23
N LYS A 92 10.34 -7.67 4.98
CA LYS A 92 10.76 -6.35 4.51
C LYS A 92 11.80 -6.47 3.40
N LYS A 93 12.70 -7.46 3.46
CA LYS A 93 13.68 -7.76 2.41
C LYS A 93 12.98 -8.20 1.12
N ILE A 94 11.94 -9.03 1.20
CA ILE A 94 11.15 -9.43 0.03
C ILE A 94 10.53 -8.19 -0.64
N GLY A 95 9.80 -7.38 0.14
CA GLY A 95 9.13 -6.19 -0.39
C GLY A 95 10.10 -5.16 -0.99
N ARG A 96 11.22 -4.86 -0.32
CA ARG A 96 12.19 -3.89 -0.86
C ARG A 96 12.88 -4.41 -2.12
N ASN A 97 13.18 -5.71 -2.19
CA ASN A 97 13.85 -6.30 -3.34
C ASN A 97 12.91 -6.28 -4.56
N GLN A 98 11.63 -6.59 -4.34
CA GLN A 98 10.60 -6.50 -5.37
C GLN A 98 10.49 -5.09 -5.97
N LEU A 99 10.62 -4.04 -5.15
CA LEU A 99 10.49 -2.65 -5.60
C LEU A 99 11.81 -2.02 -6.08
N SER A 100 12.97 -2.65 -5.83
CA SER A 100 14.27 -2.10 -6.25
C SER A 100 14.49 -2.28 -7.74
N GLY A 101 15.19 -1.34 -8.39
CA GLY A 101 15.46 -1.41 -9.82
C GLY A 101 14.26 -1.07 -10.72
N LYS A 102 13.14 -0.59 -10.16
CA LYS A 102 11.88 -0.36 -10.88
C LYS A 102 11.49 1.10 -10.93
N ARG A 103 10.55 1.39 -11.83
CA ARG A 103 9.77 2.63 -11.80
C ARG A 103 8.75 2.53 -10.66
N LEU A 104 8.66 3.59 -9.86
CA LEU A 104 7.83 3.61 -8.66
C LEU A 104 6.88 4.81 -8.66
N PHE A 105 5.67 4.59 -8.20
CA PHE A 105 4.74 5.62 -7.81
C PHE A 105 4.86 5.88 -6.32
N VAL A 106 5.04 7.15 -5.96
CA VAL A 106 5.13 7.59 -4.56
C VAL A 106 4.00 8.57 -4.30
N VAL A 107 3.16 8.26 -3.32
CA VAL A 107 2.03 9.12 -2.92
C VAL A 107 2.18 9.47 -1.46
N ASP A 108 2.34 10.77 -1.19
CA ASP A 108 2.26 11.33 0.15
C ASP A 108 0.84 11.84 0.39
N ALA A 109 0.24 11.39 1.50
CA ALA A 109 -1.13 11.72 1.86
C ALA A 109 -1.31 11.79 3.39
N TYR A 110 -2.48 12.25 3.83
CA TYR A 110 -2.88 12.28 5.24
C TYR A 110 -3.96 11.25 5.56
N CYS A 111 -3.85 10.67 6.75
CA CYS A 111 -4.90 9.87 7.38
C CYS A 111 -5.39 10.61 8.64
N GLY A 112 -6.63 11.09 8.62
CA GLY A 112 -7.19 12.00 9.63
C GLY A 112 -7.26 13.44 9.12
N ALA A 113 -8.40 14.10 9.32
CA ALA A 113 -8.66 15.44 8.77
C ALA A 113 -8.06 16.58 9.61
N ASN A 114 -7.87 16.34 10.91
CA ASN A 114 -7.36 17.36 11.82
C ASN A 114 -5.83 17.33 11.88
N ALA A 115 -5.22 18.51 11.75
CA ALA A 115 -3.77 18.65 11.64
C ALA A 115 -3.00 18.19 12.90
N ASP A 116 -3.65 18.22 14.06
CA ASP A 116 -3.11 17.86 15.37
C ASP A 116 -2.99 16.34 15.61
N THR A 117 -3.73 15.55 14.83
CA THR A 117 -3.91 14.10 15.05
C THR A 117 -3.69 13.28 13.79
N GLN A 118 -3.53 13.91 12.63
CA GLN A 118 -3.31 13.21 11.37
C GLN A 118 -1.97 12.47 11.31
N LEU A 119 -1.98 11.33 10.63
CA LEU A 119 -0.77 10.64 10.23
C LEU A 119 -0.36 11.08 8.82
N LYS A 120 0.93 11.41 8.66
CA LYS A 120 1.54 11.62 7.35
C LYS A 120 1.98 10.27 6.81
N VAL A 121 1.36 9.81 5.74
CA VAL A 121 1.58 8.47 5.18
C VAL A 121 2.19 8.58 3.80
N ARG A 122 3.27 7.82 3.58
CA ARG A 122 3.90 7.66 2.26
C ARG A 122 3.63 6.27 1.74
N PHE A 123 2.96 6.19 0.58
CA PHE A 123 2.73 4.97 -0.15
C PHE A 123 3.76 4.84 -1.27
N ILE A 124 4.25 3.62 -1.49
CA ILE A 124 5.17 3.29 -2.58
C ILE A 124 4.63 2.05 -3.28
N THR A 125 4.35 2.17 -4.56
CA THR A 125 3.82 1.08 -5.40
C THR A 125 4.57 1.03 -6.73
N GLU A 126 4.62 -0.12 -7.37
CA GLU A 126 5.09 -0.24 -8.76
C GLU A 126 3.93 -0.17 -9.78
N VAL A 127 2.69 -0.30 -9.30
CA VAL A 127 1.47 -0.33 -10.13
C VAL A 127 0.68 0.97 -9.98
N ALA A 128 0.26 1.54 -11.12
CA ALA A 128 -0.42 2.84 -11.19
C ALA A 128 -1.77 2.87 -10.45
N TRP A 129 -2.63 1.87 -10.69
CA TRP A 129 -3.96 1.84 -10.07
C TRP A 129 -3.90 1.72 -8.54
N GLN A 130 -2.83 1.15 -7.99
CA GLN A 130 -2.63 1.11 -6.53
C GLN A 130 -2.30 2.51 -5.98
N ALA A 131 -1.52 3.31 -6.72
CA ALA A 131 -1.27 4.71 -6.38
C ALA A 131 -2.56 5.55 -6.51
N HIS A 132 -3.37 5.27 -7.53
CA HIS A 132 -4.68 5.91 -7.71
C HIS A 132 -5.63 5.57 -6.56
N PHE A 133 -5.68 4.30 -6.11
CA PHE A 133 -6.48 3.89 -4.97
C PHE A 133 -6.15 4.73 -3.72
N VAL A 134 -4.88 4.84 -3.34
CA VAL A 134 -4.51 5.63 -2.15
C VAL A 134 -4.71 7.14 -2.34
N LYS A 135 -4.62 7.66 -3.58
CA LYS A 135 -4.97 9.06 -3.90
C LYS A 135 -6.46 9.37 -3.69
N ASN A 136 -7.33 8.38 -3.93
CA ASN A 136 -8.77 8.49 -3.68
C ASN A 136 -9.11 8.35 -2.20
N MET A 137 -8.51 7.37 -1.53
CA MET A 137 -8.90 6.98 -0.17
C MET A 137 -8.33 7.88 0.93
N PHE A 138 -7.17 8.50 0.70
CA PHE A 138 -6.51 9.37 1.68
C PHE A 138 -6.68 10.85 1.35
N ILE A 139 -6.49 11.70 2.35
CA ILE A 139 -6.59 13.15 2.18
C ILE A 139 -5.37 13.63 1.41
N ARG A 140 -5.63 14.31 0.29
CA ARG A 140 -4.61 14.84 -0.59
C ARG A 140 -4.04 16.14 0.01
N PRO A 141 -2.71 16.26 0.14
CA PRO A 141 -2.08 17.50 0.56
C PRO A 141 -2.29 18.57 -0.54
N THR A 142 -2.42 19.83 -0.12
CA THR A 142 -2.59 20.98 -1.02
C THR A 142 -1.28 21.70 -1.34
N ARG A 143 -0.16 21.27 -0.73
CA ARG A 143 1.20 21.81 -0.89
C ARG A 143 2.21 20.67 -0.91
#